data_AF-A0A1G8PXX4-F1
#
_entry.id   AF-A0A1G8PXX4-F1
#
_cell.length_a   1.000
_cell.length_b   1.000
_cell.length_c   1.000
_cell.angle_alpha   90.00
_cell.angle_beta   90.00
_cell.angle_gamma   90.00
#
_symmetry.space_group_name_H-M   'P 1'
#
loop_
_entity.id
_entity.type
_entity.pdbx_description
1 polymer ?
#
loop_
_entity_poly.entity_id
_entity_poly.type
_entity_poly.pdbx_seq_one_letter_code
_entity_poly.pdbx_strand_id
1 'polypeptide(L)' 'MGQDGRPGSQARVSEATIYNWKAKFGGMDVSEAKRLRALEDENAKLKKLLAEQMLDAAALRELLSKKW' A
#
# COMPACT_ATOMS: atom_id res chain seq x y z
N MET A 1 45.76 29.08 -8.65
CA MET A 1 45.55 27.68 -8.21
C MET A 1 44.06 27.47 -8.04
N GLY A 2 43.45 26.66 -8.89
CA GLY A 2 42.03 26.34 -8.81
C GLY A 2 41.59 25.49 -9.98
N GLN A 3 41.40 24.19 -9.73
CA GLN A 3 40.53 23.21 -10.43
C GLN A 3 40.38 22.09 -9.40
N ASP A 4 39.38 22.10 -8.52
CA ASP A 4 38.00 21.63 -8.70
C ASP A 4 37.84 20.33 -9.51
N GLY A 5 37.01 19.43 -8.97
CA GLY A 5 36.51 18.23 -9.65
C GLY A 5 36.95 16.89 -9.05
N ARG A 6 36.38 16.49 -7.91
CA ARG A 6 36.23 15.05 -7.60
C ARG A 6 35.10 14.50 -8.47
N PRO A 7 35.32 13.52 -9.38
CA PRO A 7 34.21 12.78 -9.94
C PRO A 7 33.76 11.78 -8.88
N GLY A 8 32.61 12.05 -8.26
CA GLY A 8 31.92 11.06 -7.43
C GLY A 8 31.71 9.80 -8.27
N SER A 9 32.17 8.66 -7.76
CA SER A 9 31.95 7.36 -8.38
C SER A 9 30.45 7.09 -8.45
N GLN A 10 29.86 7.30 -9.63
CA GLN A 10 28.55 6.77 -9.93
C GLN A 10 28.66 5.25 -9.85
N ALA A 11 28.05 4.65 -8.83
CA ALA A 11 28.00 3.20 -8.69
C ALA A 11 27.25 2.64 -9.90
N ARG A 12 28.00 2.13 -10.89
CA ARG A 12 27.44 1.50 -12.08
C ARG A 12 26.95 0.12 -11.65
N VAL A 13 25.64 0.00 -11.47
CA VAL A 13 25.00 -1.29 -11.18
C VAL A 13 25.31 -2.24 -12.33
N SER A 14 25.92 -3.40 -12.04
CA SER A 14 26.26 -4.38 -13.07
C SER A 14 25.01 -5.15 -13.54
N GLU A 15 25.01 -5.64 -14.78
CA GLU A 15 23.91 -6.46 -15.29
C GLU A 15 23.69 -7.73 -14.44
N ALA A 16 24.76 -8.32 -13.91
CA ALA A 16 24.67 -9.44 -12.96
C ALA A 16 23.97 -9.05 -11.66
N THR A 17 24.21 -7.84 -11.16
CA THR A 17 23.51 -7.28 -9.98
C THR A 17 22.02 -7.12 -10.28
N ILE A 18 21.66 -6.62 -11.46
CA ILE A 18 20.26 -6.46 -11.90
C ILE A 18 19.59 -7.83 -12.02
N TYR A 19 20.27 -8.81 -12.63
CA TYR A 19 19.75 -10.17 -12.76
C TYR A 19 19.51 -10.83 -11.40
N ASN A 20 20.46 -10.71 -10.46
CA ASN A 20 20.30 -11.23 -9.11
C ASN A 20 19.12 -10.59 -8.37
N TRP A 21 18.88 -9.29 -8.56
CA TRP A 21 17.72 -8.62 -7.98
C TRP A 21 16.41 -9.07 -8.62
N LYS A 22 16.37 -9.24 -9.94
CA LYS A 22 15.21 -9.82 -10.64
C LYS A 22 14.93 -11.26 -10.22
N ALA A 23 15.96 -12.08 -10.03
CA ALA A 23 15.80 -13.45 -9.54
C ALA A 23 15.30 -13.49 -8.08
N LYS A 24 15.80 -12.57 -7.24
CA LYS A 24 15.48 -12.53 -5.81
C LYS A 24 14.13 -11.88 -5.50
N PHE A 25 13.74 -10.86 -6.26
CA PHE A 25 12.57 -10.01 -5.98
C PHE A 25 11.54 -9.96 -7.11
N GLY A 26 11.89 -10.41 -8.32
CA GLY A 26 10.96 -10.46 -9.46
C GLY A 26 9.93 -11.57 -9.37
N GLY A 27 9.98 -12.39 -8.32
CA GLY A 27 9.07 -13.51 -8.07
C GLY A 27 7.82 -13.17 -7.25
N MET A 28 7.59 -11.91 -6.83
CA MET A 28 6.23 -11.52 -6.46
C MET A 28 5.43 -11.59 -7.75
N ASP A 29 4.67 -12.68 -7.92
CA ASP A 29 3.85 -12.85 -9.10
C ASP A 29 2.98 -11.59 -9.23
N VAL A 30 3.06 -10.94 -10.40
CA VAL A 30 2.23 -9.78 -10.71
C VAL A 30 0.76 -10.11 -10.47
N SER A 31 0.37 -11.38 -10.59
CA SER A 31 -0.95 -11.88 -10.23
C SER A 31 -1.25 -11.76 -8.72
N GLU A 32 -0.29 -12.10 -7.85
CA GLU A 32 -0.43 -12.04 -6.40
C GLU A 32 -0.43 -10.60 -5.89
N ALA A 33 0.41 -9.73 -6.46
CA ALA A 33 0.38 -8.29 -6.17
C ALA A 33 -0.96 -7.66 -6.56
N LYS A 34 -1.52 -8.03 -7.72
CA LYS A 34 -2.85 -7.59 -8.17
C LYS A 34 -3.95 -8.11 -7.25
N ARG A 35 -3.87 -9.37 -6.83
CA ARG A 35 -4.82 -9.98 -5.90
C ARG A 35 -4.79 -9.29 -4.53
N LEU A 36 -3.60 -9.03 -4.00
CA LEU A 36 -3.43 -8.31 -2.75
C LEU A 36 -4.08 -6.92 -2.84
N ARG A 37 -3.83 -6.19 -3.93
CA ARG A 37 -4.42 -4.87 -4.12
C ARG A 37 -5.95 -4.91 -4.19
N ALA A 38 -6.52 -5.89 -4.90
CA ALA A 38 -7.98 -6.06 -4.97
C ALA A 38 -8.57 -6.34 -3.59
N LEU A 39 -7.92 -7.17 -2.78
CA LEU A 39 -8.34 -7.47 -1.41
C LEU A 39 -8.24 -6.24 -0.50
N GLU A 40 -7.19 -5.42 -0.64
CA GLU A 40 -7.05 -4.16 0.10
C GLU A 40 -8.19 -3.18 -0.24
N ASP A 41 -8.49 -3.02 -1.53
CA ASP A 41 -9.56 -2.12 -2.00
C ASP A 41 -10.94 -2.60 -1.52
N GLU A 42 -11.20 -3.91 -1.58
CA GLU A 42 -12.44 -4.51 -1.05
C GLU A 42 -12.55 -4.34 0.47
N ASN A 43 -11.47 -4.59 1.21
CA ASN A 43 -11.44 -4.43 2.66
C ASN A 43 -11.71 -2.98 3.07
N ALA A 44 -11.13 -2.00 2.34
CA ALA A 44 -11.38 -0.59 2.57
C ALA A 44 -12.87 -0.23 2.35
N LYS A 45 -13.48 -0.74 1.27
CA LYS A 45 -14.90 -0.54 0.99
C LYS A 45 -15.79 -1.15 2.08
N LEU A 46 -15.49 -2.37 2.51
CA LEU A 46 -16.25 -3.05 3.56
C LEU A 46 -16.16 -2.34 4.91
N LYS A 47 -14.97 -1.87 5.30
CA LYS A 47 -14.79 -1.08 6.53
C LYS A 47 -15.59 0.22 6.51
N LYS A 48 -15.63 0.90 5.36
CA LYS A 48 -16.45 2.11 5.20
C LYS A 48 -17.93 1.82 5.39
N LEU A 49 -18.46 0.82 4.68
CA LEU A 49 -19.87 0.43 4.80
C LEU A 49 -20.23 0.00 6.23
N LEU A 50 -19.35 -0.75 6.90
CA LEU A 50 -19.56 -1.15 8.28
C LEU A 50 -19.61 0.08 9.22
N ALA A 51 -18.70 1.04 9.05
CA ALA A 51 -18.71 2.26 9.86
C ALA A 51 -19.99 3.08 9.65
N GLU A 52 -20.45 3.23 8.41
CA GLU A 52 -21.72 3.89 8.08
C GLU A 52 -22.91 3.18 8.77
N GLN A 53 -22.99 1.86 8.65
CA GLN A 53 -24.07 1.08 9.31
C GLN A 53 -24.02 1.15 10.83
N MET A 54 -22.82 1.16 11.42
CA MET A 54 -22.66 1.32 12.87
C MET A 54 -23.12 2.70 13.34
N LEU A 55 -22.87 3.75 12.55
CA LEU A 55 -23.34 5.10 12.83
C LEU A 55 -24.87 5.18 12.79
N ASP A 56 -25.49 4.62 11.74
CA ASP A 56 -26.95 4.57 11.60
C ASP A 56 -27.58 3.80 12.78
N ALA A 57 -27.02 2.65 13.14
CA ALA A 57 -27.48 1.85 14.26
C ALA A 57 -27.35 2.60 15.60
N ALA A 58 -26.28 3.37 15.80
CA ALA A 58 -26.10 4.19 16.99
C ALA A 58 -27.15 5.32 17.07
N ALA A 59 -27.38 6.03 15.95
CA ALA A 59 -28.39 7.09 15.88
C ALA A 59 -29.80 6.55 16.16
N LEU A 60 -30.15 5.40 15.59
CA LEU A 60 -31.44 4.73 15.85
C LEU A 60 -31.60 4.35 17.32
N ARG A 61 -30.55 3.79 17.94
CA ARG A 61 -30.56 3.44 19.37
C ARG A 61 -30.74 4.68 20.25
N GLU A 62 -30.10 5.80 19.92
CA GLU A 62 -30.25 7.06 20.66
C GLU A 62 -31.67 7.64 20.54
N LEU A 63 -32.27 7.58 19.34
CA LEU A 63 -33.65 8.04 19.15
C LEU A 63 -34.65 7.19 19.95
N LEU A 64 -34.41 5.88 20.02
CA LEU A 64 -35.25 4.96 20.79
C LEU A 64 -35.05 5.11 22.31
N SER A 65 -33.85 5.47 22.77
CA SER A 65 -33.57 5.65 24.20
C SER A 65 -34.18 6.94 24.77
N LYS A 66 -34.44 7.95 23.94
CA LYS A 66 -35.10 9.22 24.34
C LYS A 66 -36.63 9.13 24.47
N LYS A 67 -37.24 7.98 24.18
CA LYS A 67 -38.70 7.78 24.21
C LYS A 67 -39.27 7.48 25.61
N TRP A 68 -38.67 7.93 26.71
CA TRP A 68 -39.25 7.81 28.06
C TRP A 68 -38.75 8.94 28.96
#